data_AF-A0A502G3B1-F1
#
_entry.id   AF-A0A502G3B1-F1
#
_cell.length_a   1.000
_cell.length_b   1.000
_cell.length_c   1.000
_cell.angle_alpha   90.00
_cell.angle_beta   90.00
_cell.angle_gamma   90.00
#
_symmetry.space_group_name_H-M   'P 1'
#
loop_
_entity.id
_entity.type
_entity.pdbx_description
1 polymer ?
#
loop_
_entity_poly.entity_id
_entity_poly.type
_entity_poly.pdbx_seq_one_letter_code
_entity_poly.pdbx_strand_id
1 'polypeptide(L)' 'MSASSPATAAAAECGVAKRQATLRLDPDVIDRFRAGGPGWQRRMSAALRKAAGS' A
#
# COMPACT_ATOMS: atom_id res chain seq x y z
N MET A 1 20.22 -11.24 24.16
CA MET A 1 18.79 -11.57 24.34
C MET A 1 18.03 -10.26 24.57
N SER A 2 17.51 -9.67 23.49
CA SER A 2 16.65 -8.46 23.42
C SER A 2 16.46 -8.20 21.92
N ALA A 3 15.31 -7.83 21.37
CA ALA A 3 14.03 -7.48 21.97
C ALA A 3 12.92 -7.69 20.92
N SER A 4 11.69 -7.81 21.42
CA SER A 4 10.43 -7.38 20.80
C SER A 4 10.14 -7.80 19.35
N SER A 5 9.32 -8.84 19.24
CA SER A 5 8.26 -8.86 18.22
C SER A 5 6.91 -8.88 18.92
N PRO A 6 6.09 -7.82 18.83
CA PRO A 6 4.66 -7.99 18.97
C PRO A 6 4.13 -8.36 17.59
N ALA A 7 4.10 -9.64 17.28
CA ALA A 7 3.15 -10.14 16.29
C ALA A 7 1.77 -10.12 16.97
N THR A 8 1.16 -8.94 17.03
CA THR A 8 -0.23 -8.81 17.42
C THR A 8 -1.07 -9.56 16.40
N ALA A 9 -1.66 -10.67 16.83
CA ALA A 9 -2.84 -11.20 16.19
C ALA A 9 -3.99 -10.22 16.45
N ALA A 10 -4.55 -9.66 15.38
CA ALA A 10 -5.87 -9.05 15.40
C ALA A 10 -6.54 -9.36 14.07
N ALA A 11 -7.64 -10.12 14.17
CA ALA A 11 -8.50 -10.54 13.09
C ALA A 11 -9.08 -9.34 12.31
N ALA A 12 -9.29 -9.54 11.01
CA ALA A 12 -10.38 -8.93 10.26
C ALA A 12 -10.81 -9.88 9.14
N GLU A 13 -12.07 -10.28 9.19
CA GLU A 13 -12.76 -11.13 8.23
C GLU A 13 -12.92 -10.48 6.83
N CYS A 14 -12.90 -11.32 5.79
CA CYS A 14 -13.28 -11.11 4.38
C CYS A 14 -13.15 -9.69 3.80
N GLY A 15 -11.95 -9.27 3.38
CA GLY A 15 -11.75 -7.97 2.74
C GLY A 15 -10.62 -8.01 1.71
N VAL A 16 -10.98 -7.93 0.43
CA VAL A 16 -10.12 -7.86 -0.78
C VAL A 16 -8.63 -8.07 -0.51
N ALA A 17 -8.15 -9.29 -0.70
CA ALA A 17 -6.74 -9.62 -0.57
C ALA A 17 -5.92 -8.69 -1.47
N LYS A 18 -5.02 -7.89 -0.87
CA LYS A 18 -4.08 -7.07 -1.63
C LYS A 18 -3.14 -8.03 -2.36
N ARG A 19 -3.29 -8.11 -3.68
CA ARG A 19 -2.42 -8.93 -4.50
C ARG A 19 -1.12 -8.16 -4.73
N GLN A 20 0.00 -8.77 -4.36
CA GLN A 20 1.31 -8.26 -4.78
C GLN A 20 1.42 -8.46 -6.30
N ALA A 21 1.58 -7.37 -7.02
CA ALA A 21 1.80 -7.37 -8.46
C ALA A 21 3.11 -6.65 -8.77
N THR A 22 3.91 -7.22 -9.66
CA THR A 22 5.13 -6.57 -10.16
C THR A 22 4.73 -5.60 -11.28
N LEU A 23 4.32 -4.39 -10.90
CA LEU A 23 3.99 -3.30 -11.84
C LEU A 23 5.18 -2.34 -11.95
N ARG A 24 5.62 -2.06 -13.18
CA ARG A 24 6.57 -0.98 -13.46
C ARG A 24 5.80 0.33 -13.58
N LEU A 25 6.17 1.29 -12.76
CA LEU A 25 5.63 2.65 -12.77
C LEU A 25 6.76 3.61 -13.09
N ASP A 26 6.40 4.73 -13.68
CA ASP A 26 7.35 5.80 -13.94
C ASP A 26 7.91 6.37 -12.62
N PRO A 27 9.23 6.61 -12.53
CA PRO A 27 9.87 7.09 -11.31
C PRO A 27 9.33 8.44 -10.83
N ASP A 28 8.95 9.37 -11.71
CA ASP A 28 8.39 10.67 -11.33
C ASP A 28 7.04 10.52 -10.62
N VAL A 29 6.24 9.54 -11.05
CA VAL A 29 4.96 9.23 -10.41
C VAL A 29 5.20 8.73 -8.99
N ILE A 30 6.14 7.80 -8.81
CA ILE A 30 6.49 7.26 -7.49
C ILE A 30 7.01 8.38 -6.58
N ASP A 31 7.90 9.24 -7.10
CA ASP A 31 8.47 10.34 -6.34
C ASP A 31 7.40 11.34 -5.88
N ARG A 32 6.51 11.76 -6.79
CA ARG A 32 5.38 12.64 -6.46
C ARG A 32 4.51 12.07 -5.34
N PHE A 33 4.21 10.76 -5.37
CA PHE A 33 3.44 10.14 -4.30
C PHE A 33 4.24 10.05 -3.00
N ARG A 34 5.52 9.67 -3.05
CA ARG A 34 6.43 9.60 -1.89
C ARG A 34 6.64 10.94 -1.21
N ALA A 35 6.79 12.02 -1.98
CA ALA A 35 6.93 13.39 -1.50
C ALA A 35 5.74 13.84 -0.65
N GLY A 36 4.56 13.28 -0.89
CA GLY A 36 3.37 13.53 -0.07
C GLY A 36 3.42 12.92 1.33
N GLY A 37 4.46 12.16 1.69
CA GLY A 37 4.65 11.59 3.02
C GLY A 37 4.12 10.15 3.23
N PRO A 38 4.12 9.67 4.50
CA PRO A 38 3.74 8.31 4.87
C PRO A 38 2.37 7.90 4.32
N GLY A 39 2.22 6.64 3.91
CA GLY A 39 0.97 6.13 3.33
C GLY A 39 0.76 6.48 1.86
N TRP A 40 1.80 6.94 1.16
CA TRP A 40 1.76 7.19 -0.29
C TRP A 40 1.29 5.99 -1.10
N GLN A 41 1.65 4.75 -0.73
CA GLN A 41 1.17 3.55 -1.42
C GLN A 41 -0.35 3.40 -1.31
N ARG A 42 -0.96 3.74 -0.16
CA ARG A 42 -2.43 3.69 0.00
C ARG A 42 -3.11 4.74 -0.87
N ARG A 43 -2.56 5.96 -0.94
CA ARG A 43 -3.07 7.02 -1.84
C ARG A 43 -2.93 6.62 -3.31
N MET A 44 -1.79 6.06 -3.69
CA MET A 44 -1.56 5.55 -5.03
C MET A 44 -2.57 4.44 -5.38
N SER A 45 -2.80 3.49 -4.47
CA SER A 45 -3.79 2.43 -4.68
C SER A 45 -5.22 2.99 -4.81
N ALA A 46 -5.58 4.02 -4.05
CA ALA A 46 -6.87 4.69 -4.19
C ALA A 46 -7.02 5.42 -5.54
N ALA A 47 -5.95 6.09 -6.00
CA ALA A 47 -5.93 6.73 -7.32
C ALA A 47 -6.06 5.70 -8.46
N LEU A 48 -5.37 4.56 -8.35
CA LEU A 48 -5.47 3.46 -9.30
C LEU A 48 -6.89 2.86 -9.32
N ARG A 49 -7.52 2.69 -8.16
CA ARG A 49 -8.92 2.21 -8.06
C ARG A 49 -9.88 3.16 -8.77
N LYS A 50 -9.74 4.47 -8.50
CA LYS A 50 -10.56 5.51 -9.14
C LYS A 50 -10.36 5.53 -10.66
N ALA A 51 -9.14 5.38 -11.15
CA ALA A 51 -8.83 5.35 -12.58
C ALA A 51 -9.32 4.07 -13.27
N ALA A 52 -9.31 2.93 -12.56
CA ALA A 52 -9.83 1.66 -13.06
C ALA A 52 -11.36 1.58 -13.09
N GLY A 53 -12.07 2.61 -12.61
CA GLY A 53 -13.54 2.66 -12.61
C GLY A 53 -14.21 1.71 -11.61
N SER A 54 -13.51 1.33 -10.53
CA SER A 54 -14.03 0.49 -9.44
C SER A 54 -14.48 1.28 -8.21
#